data_AF-A0AAD3G6M7-F1
#
_entry.id   AF-A0AAD3G6M7-F1
#
_cell.length_a   1.000
_cell.length_b   1.000
_cell.length_c   1.000
_cell.angle_alpha   90.00
_cell.angle_beta   90.00
_cell.angle_gamma   90.00
#
_symmetry.space_group_name_H-M   'P 1'
#
loop_
_entity.id
_entity.type
_entity.pdbx_description
1 polymer ?
#
loop_
_entity_poly.entity_id
_entity_poly.type
_entity_poly.pdbx_seq_one_letter_code
_entity_poly.pdbx_strand_id
1 'polypeptide(L)'
;MAESNHIDRRGFEISKLKHSQLLHKFLCQQIHLQVIKQNHKYISGRWLTDEWFGGKNVKRPDAIIITQDNQKIAIEAERTIKSKYRYQQIIVQYLKMIKANQISKVRYLMPDQAKAQLVEKNL
;
A
#
# COMPACT_ATOMS: atom_id res chain seq x y z
N MET A 1 -8.95 -29.25 -28.08
CA MET A 1 -7.69 -28.73 -27.49
C MET A 1 -7.94 -27.27 -27.17
N ALA A 2 -7.95 -26.87 -25.90
CA ALA A 2 -8.19 -25.48 -25.53
C ALA A 2 -6.90 -24.69 -25.80
N GLU A 3 -6.96 -23.72 -26.71
CA GLU A 3 -5.87 -22.77 -26.95
C GLU A 3 -5.57 -22.03 -25.64
N SER A 4 -4.33 -22.14 -25.17
CA SER A 4 -3.83 -21.33 -24.08
C SER A 4 -3.82 -19.88 -24.53
N ASN A 5 -4.78 -19.08 -24.05
CA ASN A 5 -4.85 -17.64 -24.27
C ASN A 5 -3.57 -16.97 -23.72
N HIS A 6 -2.56 -16.83 -24.58
CA HIS A 6 -1.35 -16.10 -24.26
C HIS A 6 -1.61 -14.62 -24.48
N ILE A 7 -1.57 -13.85 -23.39
CA ILE A 7 -1.66 -12.38 -23.45
C ILE A 7 -0.24 -11.87 -23.61
N ASP A 8 0.07 -11.33 -24.79
CA ASP A 8 1.31 -10.59 -24.99
C ASP A 8 1.35 -9.40 -24.02
N ARG A 9 2.39 -9.36 -23.18
CA ARG A 9 2.59 -8.30 -22.19
C ARG A 9 3.74 -7.47 -22.71
N ARG A 10 3.56 -6.15 -22.68
CA ARG A 10 4.64 -5.21 -23.01
C ARG A 10 5.95 -5.63 -22.33
N GLY A 11 6.99 -5.76 -23.15
CA GLY A 11 8.34 -6.11 -22.70
C GLY A 11 8.85 -5.15 -21.63
N PHE A 12 9.81 -5.62 -20.83
CA PHE A 12 10.49 -4.79 -19.85
C PHE A 12 11.33 -3.72 -20.55
N GLU A 13 11.14 -2.46 -20.17
CA GLU A 13 11.87 -1.32 -20.73
C GLU A 13 12.59 -0.58 -19.59
N ILE A 14 13.92 -0.63 -19.56
CA ILE A 14 14.74 0.00 -18.51
C ILE A 14 14.49 1.50 -18.43
N SER A 15 14.32 2.16 -19.58
CA SER A 15 14.05 3.61 -19.67
C SER A 15 12.73 4.03 -18.99
N LYS A 16 11.78 3.11 -18.82
CA LYS A 16 10.49 3.35 -18.14
C LYS A 16 10.54 3.07 -16.64
N LEU A 17 11.65 2.54 -16.14
CA LEU A 17 11.82 2.19 -14.74
C LEU A 17 12.40 3.37 -13.95
N LYS A 18 11.58 4.00 -13.10
CA LYS A 18 12.08 5.05 -12.22
C LYS A 18 12.74 4.44 -10.99
N HIS A 19 13.94 4.93 -10.61
CA HIS A 19 14.62 4.53 -9.38
C HIS A 19 13.69 4.65 -8.14
N SER A 20 12.85 5.68 -8.12
CA SER A 20 11.87 5.89 -7.07
C SER A 20 10.84 4.75 -6.97
N GLN A 21 10.41 4.17 -8.10
CA GLN A 21 9.50 3.03 -8.10
C GLN A 21 10.17 1.76 -7.58
N LEU A 22 11.46 1.57 -7.87
CA LEU A 22 12.23 0.45 -7.34
C LEU A 22 12.32 0.50 -5.82
N LEU A 23 12.70 1.64 -5.25
CA LEU A 23 12.76 1.81 -3.81
C LEU A 23 11.40 1.58 -3.13
N HIS A 24 10.29 2.00 -3.78
CA HIS A 24 8.95 1.77 -3.24
C HIS A 24 8.61 0.27 -3.22
N LYS A 25 8.85 -0.41 -4.33
CA LYS A 25 8.64 -1.87 -4.42
C LYS A 25 9.51 -2.64 -3.44
N PHE A 26 10.77 -2.23 -3.28
CA PHE A 26 11.68 -2.84 -2.32
C PHE A 26 11.17 -2.71 -0.89
N LEU A 27 10.72 -1.51 -0.49
CA LEU A 27 10.11 -1.30 0.84
C LEU A 27 8.87 -2.16 1.04
N CYS A 28 7.96 -2.22 0.06
CA CYS A 28 6.79 -3.11 0.12
C CYS A 28 7.17 -4.59 0.25
N GLN A 29 8.24 -5.03 -0.41
CA GLN A 29 8.76 -6.39 -0.28
C GLN A 29 9.31 -6.65 1.13
N GLN A 30 10.06 -5.71 1.71
CA GLN A 30 10.56 -5.84 3.08
C GLN A 30 9.41 -5.93 4.09
N ILE A 31 8.38 -5.09 3.93
CA ILE A 31 7.16 -5.14 4.74
C ILE A 31 6.49 -6.51 4.60
N HIS A 32 6.33 -7.02 3.38
CA HIS A 32 5.74 -8.33 3.13
C HIS A 32 6.48 -9.44 3.87
N LEU A 33 7.81 -9.47 3.82
CA LEU A 33 8.62 -10.47 4.53
C LEU A 33 8.44 -10.38 6.05
N GLN A 34 8.40 -9.17 6.61
CA GLN A 34 8.14 -8.97 8.04
C GLN A 34 6.74 -9.45 8.45
N VAL A 35 5.75 -9.22 7.60
CA VAL A 35 4.35 -9.64 7.82
C VAL A 35 4.24 -11.16 7.81
N ILE A 36 4.89 -11.84 6.85
CA ILE A 36 4.95 -13.31 6.81
C ILE A 36 5.63 -13.84 8.08
N LYS A 37 6.75 -13.24 8.52
CA LYS A 37 7.46 -13.64 9.73
C LYS A 37 6.58 -13.56 10.99
N GLN A 38 5.62 -12.63 11.02
CA GLN A 38 4.64 -12.48 12.09
C GLN A 38 3.40 -13.36 11.93
N ASN A 39 3.40 -14.27 10.94
CA ASN A 39 2.27 -15.13 10.61
C ASN A 39 0.97 -14.35 10.32
N HIS A 40 1.12 -13.20 9.67
CA HIS A 40 0.05 -12.35 9.18
C HIS A 40 -0.09 -12.51 7.66
N LYS A 41 -1.28 -12.23 7.12
CA LYS A 41 -1.53 -12.25 5.68
C LYS A 41 -1.27 -10.88 5.08
N TYR A 42 -0.50 -10.84 4.00
CA TYR A 42 -0.22 -9.63 3.23
C TYR A 42 -0.97 -9.64 1.90
N ILE A 43 -1.62 -8.54 1.56
CA ILE A 43 -2.29 -8.33 0.27
C ILE A 43 -1.74 -7.06 -0.34
N SER A 44 -1.00 -7.18 -1.45
CA SER A 44 -0.50 -5.99 -2.15
C SER A 44 -1.65 -5.17 -2.75
N GLY A 45 -1.51 -3.84 -2.71
CA GLY A 45 -2.44 -2.87 -3.29
C GLY A 45 -2.74 -3.10 -4.77
N ARG A 46 -1.84 -3.77 -5.50
CA ARG A 46 -2.07 -4.17 -6.90
C ARG A 46 -3.23 -5.16 -7.05
N TRP A 47 -3.49 -5.97 -6.04
CA TRP A 47 -4.53 -6.99 -6.02
C TRP A 47 -5.81 -6.52 -5.32
N LEU A 48 -5.85 -5.29 -4.82
CA LEU A 48 -7.05 -4.73 -4.22
C LEU A 48 -7.98 -4.24 -5.34
N THR A 49 -9.12 -4.92 -5.46
CA THR A 49 -10.18 -4.60 -6.44
C THR A 49 -11.13 -3.54 -5.90
N ASP A 50 -11.96 -2.97 -6.77
CA ASP A 50 -12.97 -1.98 -6.36
C ASP A 50 -13.99 -2.55 -5.37
N GLU A 51 -14.20 -3.87 -5.39
CA GLU A 51 -15.10 -4.59 -4.47
C GLU A 51 -14.63 -4.50 -3.02
N TRP A 52 -13.32 -4.39 -2.78
CA TRP A 52 -12.78 -4.25 -1.42
C TRP A 52 -13.15 -2.93 -0.76
N PHE A 53 -13.38 -1.88 -1.56
CA PHE A 53 -13.49 -0.52 -1.05
C PHE A 53 -14.73 0.25 -1.53
N GLY A 54 -15.61 -0.38 -2.30
CA GLY A 54 -16.91 0.19 -2.65
C GLY A 54 -16.90 1.07 -3.91
N GLY A 55 -16.02 0.80 -4.88
CA GLY A 55 -16.13 1.37 -6.23
C GLY A 55 -14.91 2.14 -6.73
N LYS A 56 -15.08 2.73 -7.92
CA LYS A 56 -14.06 3.53 -8.61
C LYS A 56 -13.75 4.81 -7.81
N ASN A 57 -12.50 5.28 -7.90
CA ASN A 57 -11.99 6.50 -7.24
C ASN A 57 -11.80 6.45 -5.72
N VAL A 58 -11.84 5.27 -5.08
CA VAL A 58 -11.46 5.15 -3.66
C VAL A 58 -9.94 5.02 -3.53
N LYS A 59 -9.33 5.67 -2.52
CA LYS A 59 -7.92 5.49 -2.19
C LYS A 59 -7.62 4.00 -2.00
N ARG A 60 -6.67 3.50 -2.78
CA ARG A 60 -6.09 2.17 -2.57
C ARG A 60 -4.81 2.30 -1.75
N PRO A 61 -4.68 1.59 -0.62
CA PRO A 61 -3.41 1.52 0.11
C PRO A 61 -2.36 0.76 -0.70
N ASP A 62 -1.09 0.95 -0.35
CA ASP A 62 0.01 0.19 -0.95
C ASP A 62 -0.10 -1.30 -0.63
N ALA A 63 -0.66 -1.63 0.54
CA ALA A 63 -1.01 -2.98 0.94
C ALA A 63 -2.06 -3.00 2.06
N ILE A 64 -2.67 -4.18 2.27
CA ILE A 64 -3.39 -4.54 3.48
C ILE A 64 -2.65 -5.67 4.19
N ILE A 65 -2.51 -5.54 5.51
CA ILE A 65 -2.14 -6.64 6.41
C ILE A 65 -3.40 -7.12 7.10
N ILE A 66 -3.65 -8.43 7.07
CA ILE A 66 -4.67 -9.08 7.89
C ILE A 66 -3.94 -9.82 9.00
N THR A 67 -4.15 -9.36 10.23
CA THR A 67 -3.54 -9.94 11.43
C THR A 67 -4.25 -11.24 11.83
N GLN A 68 -3.69 -11.98 12.79
CA GLN A 68 -4.29 -13.22 13.28
C GLN A 68 -5.66 -12.99 13.95
N ASP A 69 -5.86 -11.84 14.58
CA ASP A 69 -7.14 -11.39 15.13
C ASP A 69 -8.05 -10.74 14.08
N ASN A 70 -7.76 -10.96 12.79
CA ASN A 70 -8.55 -10.52 11.64
C ASN A 70 -8.70 -8.99 11.50
N GLN A 71 -7.80 -8.20 12.12
CA GLN A 71 -7.73 -6.76 11.86
C GLN A 71 -7.15 -6.49 10.48
N LYS A 72 -7.81 -5.62 9.73
CA LYS A 72 -7.35 -5.15 8.42
C LYS A 72 -6.59 -3.85 8.60
N ILE A 73 -5.27 -3.89 8.47
CA ILE A 73 -4.40 -2.73 8.62
C ILE A 73 -3.96 -2.28 7.23
N ALA A 74 -4.31 -1.04 6.84
CA ALA A 74 -3.80 -0.43 5.63
C ALA A 74 -2.34 0.00 5.82
N ILE A 75 -1.54 -0.14 4.77
CA ILE A 75 -0.13 0.26 4.74
C ILE A 75 0.07 1.33 3.68
N GLU A 76 0.79 2.39 4.06
CA GLU A 76 1.35 3.39 3.15
C GLU A 76 2.87 3.36 3.29
N ALA A 77 3.54 2.83 2.27
CA ALA A 77 5.00 2.69 2.23
C ALA A 77 5.60 3.97 1.67
N GLU A 78 5.96 4.87 2.57
CA GLU A 78 6.44 6.20 2.23
C GLU A 78 7.96 6.22 2.03
N ARG A 79 8.43 7.10 1.15
CA ARG A 79 9.88 7.32 0.90
C ARG A 79 10.30 8.76 1.03
N THR A 80 9.34 9.65 0.87
CA THR A 80 9.48 11.09 0.90
C THR A 80 8.28 11.65 1.66
N ILE A 81 8.49 12.74 2.39
CA ILE A 81 7.41 13.41 3.10
C ILE A 81 6.48 14.05 2.08
N LYS A 82 5.18 13.82 2.22
CA LYS A 82 4.16 14.48 1.41
C LYS A 82 3.87 15.88 1.97
N SER A 83 3.29 16.75 1.15
CA SER A 83 2.79 18.02 1.66
C SER A 83 1.66 17.81 2.67
N LYS A 84 1.50 18.73 3.62
CA LYS A 84 0.40 18.71 4.60
C LYS A 84 -0.97 18.56 3.94
N TYR A 85 -1.21 19.33 2.86
CA TYR A 85 -2.45 19.21 2.08
C TYR A 85 -2.66 17.79 1.54
N ARG A 86 -1.61 17.15 1.03
CA ARG A 86 -1.72 15.77 0.52
C ARG A 86 -2.02 14.79 1.65
N TYR A 87 -1.41 14.94 2.82
CA TYR A 87 -1.74 14.12 3.99
C TYR A 87 -3.19 14.30 4.41
N GLN A 88 -3.70 15.52 4.53
CA GLN A 88 -5.12 15.78 4.84
C GLN A 88 -6.06 15.03 3.88
N GLN A 89 -5.80 15.10 2.58
CA GLN A 89 -6.61 14.39 1.56
C GLN A 89 -6.54 12.86 1.69
N ILE A 90 -5.40 12.30 2.09
CA ILE A 90 -5.24 10.85 2.30
C ILE A 90 -5.92 10.42 3.60
N ILE A 91 -5.68 11.14 4.69
CA ILE A 91 -6.25 10.86 6.02
C ILE A 91 -7.77 10.87 5.96
N VAL A 92 -8.39 11.87 5.33
CA VAL A 92 -9.86 11.92 5.19
C VAL A 92 -10.41 10.67 4.50
N GLN A 93 -9.71 10.13 3.50
CA GLN A 93 -10.12 8.90 2.82
C GLN A 93 -9.98 7.68 3.74
N TYR A 94 -8.88 7.55 4.46
CA TYR A 94 -8.72 6.45 5.42
C TYR A 94 -9.71 6.52 6.59
N LEU A 95 -10.04 7.71 7.09
CA LEU A 95 -11.06 7.88 8.12
C LEU A 95 -12.44 7.41 7.64
N LYS A 96 -12.79 7.66 6.37
CA LYS A 96 -14.02 7.11 5.77
C LYS A 96 -13.99 5.59 5.71
N MET A 97 -12.86 4.99 5.33
CA MET A 97 -12.69 3.53 5.28
C MET A 97 -12.78 2.89 6.68
N ILE A 98 -12.21 3.56 7.70
CA ILE A 98 -12.31 3.13 9.10
C ILE A 98 -13.76 3.21 9.58
N LYS A 99 -14.45 4.33 9.32
CA LYS A 99 -15.87 4.50 9.67
C LYS A 99 -16.77 3.45 8.99
N ALA A 100 -16.40 3.00 7.80
CA ALA A 100 -17.08 1.94 7.07
C ALA A 100 -16.64 0.51 7.49
N ASN A 101 -15.81 0.36 8.54
CA ASN A 101 -15.25 -0.91 9.01
C ASN A 101 -14.47 -1.70 7.93
N GLN A 102 -13.98 -1.03 6.88
CA GLN A 102 -13.20 -1.67 5.81
C GLN A 102 -11.77 -1.96 6.26
N ILE A 103 -11.22 -1.08 7.10
CA ILE A 103 -9.91 -1.22 7.75
C ILE A 103 -10.02 -0.78 9.20
N SER A 104 -9.16 -1.31 10.07
CA SER A 104 -9.10 -0.94 11.49
C SER A 104 -8.22 0.28 11.73
N LYS A 105 -7.15 0.44 10.95
CA LYS A 105 -6.19 1.55 11.02
C LYS A 105 -5.32 1.61 9.77
N VAL A 106 -4.63 2.73 9.58
CA VAL A 106 -3.55 2.90 8.59
C VAL A 106 -2.20 3.04 9.31
N ARG A 107 -1.16 2.42 8.77
CA ARG A 107 0.23 2.60 9.22
C ARG A 107 1.06 3.21 8.09
N TYR A 108 1.68 4.34 8.36
CA TYR A 108 2.69 4.95 7.51
C TYR A 108 4.05 4.35 7.86
N LEU A 109 4.69 3.70 6.90
CA LEU A 109 5.99 3.06 7.09
C LEU A 109 7.03 3.80 6.27
N MET A 110 8.14 4.13 6.92
CA MET A 110 9.31 4.75 6.30
C MET A 110 10.51 3.81 6.45
N PRO A 111 11.46 3.83 5.51
CA PRO A 111 12.67 3.01 5.61
C PRO A 111 13.67 3.54 6.67
N ASP A 112 13.48 4.78 7.12
CA ASP A 112 14.37 5.48 8.04
C ASP A 112 13.55 6.11 9.18
N GLN A 113 14.02 5.91 10.42
CA GLN A 113 13.37 6.39 11.64
C GLN A 113 13.38 7.92 11.73
N ALA A 114 14.45 8.59 11.28
CA ALA A 114 14.48 10.06 11.28
C ALA A 114 13.39 10.64 10.37
N LYS A 115 13.17 10.02 9.20
CA LYS A 115 12.07 10.37 8.29
C LYS A 115 10.70 10.02 8.86
N ALA A 116 10.57 8.90 9.58
CA ALA A 116 9.32 8.55 10.24
C ALA A 116 8.89 9.63 11.25
N GLN A 117 9.82 10.14 12.06
CA GLN A 117 9.57 11.22 13.01
C GLN A 117 9.17 12.53 12.31
N LEU A 118 9.74 12.81 11.13
CA LEU A 118 9.35 13.98 10.34
C LEU A 118 7.93 13.84 9.78
N VAL A 119 7.52 12.64 9.35
CA VAL A 119 6.14 12.39 8.91
C VAL A 119 5.17 12.63 10.05
N GLU A 120 5.48 12.10 11.24
CA GLU A 120 4.66 12.28 12.43
C GLU A 120 4.43 13.76 12.76
N LYS A 121 5.46 14.61 12.61
CA LYS A 121 5.34 16.07 12.78
C LYS A 121 4.51 16.78 11.70
N ASN A 122 4.26 16.12 10.56
CA ASN A 122 3.57 16.69 9.40
C ASN A 122 2.17 16.10 9.13
N LEU A 123 1.79 15.06 9.88
CA LEU A 123 0.43 14.52 9.95
C LEU A 123 -0.44 15.39 10.85
#